data_AF-A0A537QXU3-F1
#
_entry.id   AF-A0A537QXU3-F1
#
_cell.length_a   1.000
_cell.length_b   1.000
_cell.length_c   1.000
_cell.angle_alpha   90.00
_cell.angle_beta   90.00
_cell.angle_gamma   90.00
#
_symmetry.space_group_name_H-M   'P 1'
#
loop_
_entity.id
_entity.type
_entity.pdbx_description
1 polymer ?
#
loop_
_entity_poly.entity_id
_entity_poly.type
_entity_poly.pdbx_seq_one_letter_code
_entity_poly.pdbx_strand_id
1 'polypeptide(L)'
;MSVCRTAAPACASARWAGLDGIRQGRALSAPPDTNFWDMSDADREIAGVKPLPRSLGDALDNLEASAAAREWFGDTFFNAYLQFKRAELRALKGLVPAQICERYAAVY
;
A
#
# COMPACT_ATOMS: atom_id res chain seq x y z
N MET A 1 -17.25 -10.07 11.10
CA MET A 1 -16.58 -9.37 9.98
C MET A 1 -16.23 -7.95 10.44
N SER A 2 -15.04 -7.79 11.02
CA SER A 2 -14.55 -6.47 11.45
C SER A 2 -13.75 -5.88 10.28
N VAL A 3 -14.36 -4.97 9.54
CA VAL A 3 -13.62 -4.14 8.59
C VAL A 3 -12.63 -3.31 9.41
N CYS A 4 -11.35 -3.45 9.12
CA CYS A 4 -10.29 -2.68 9.76
C CYS A 4 -10.55 -1.18 9.52
N ARG A 5 -10.93 -0.43 10.57
CA ARG A 5 -11.31 0.99 10.50
C ARG A 5 -10.15 1.93 10.13
N THR A 6 -8.93 1.42 10.00
CA THR A 6 -7.75 2.19 9.57
C THR A 6 -7.70 2.44 8.05
N ALA A 7 -8.66 1.91 7.28
CA ALA A 7 -8.65 1.88 5.82
C ALA A 7 -9.31 3.09 5.12
N ALA A 8 -9.39 4.26 5.76
CA ALA A 8 -10.04 5.44 5.15
C ALA A 8 -9.52 5.81 3.74
N PRO A 9 -8.20 5.82 3.45
CA PRO A 9 -7.73 6.06 2.08
C PRO A 9 -7.83 4.84 1.17
N ALA A 10 -7.97 3.61 1.70
CA ALA A 10 -7.84 2.39 0.91
C ALA A 10 -9.00 2.20 -0.10
N CYS A 11 -10.24 2.47 0.31
CA CYS A 11 -11.38 2.42 -0.61
C CYS A 11 -11.30 3.51 -1.68
N ALA A 12 -10.78 4.69 -1.32
CA ALA A 12 -10.58 5.78 -2.26
C ALA A 12 -9.47 5.45 -3.28
N SER A 13 -8.30 4.96 -2.83
CA SER A 13 -7.20 4.60 -3.72
C SER A 13 -7.57 3.48 -4.68
N ALA A 14 -8.27 2.43 -4.20
CA ALA A 14 -8.72 1.34 -5.06
C ALA A 14 -9.66 1.83 -6.18
N ARG A 15 -10.59 2.73 -5.85
CA ARG A 15 -11.49 3.33 -6.83
C ARG A 15 -10.74 4.20 -7.83
N TRP A 16 -9.83 5.05 -7.36
CA TRP A 16 -9.05 5.94 -8.23
C TRP A 16 -8.13 5.16 -9.18
N ALA A 17 -7.44 4.13 -8.69
CA ALA A 17 -6.62 3.26 -9.53
C ALA A 17 -7.45 2.57 -10.62
N GLY A 18 -8.65 2.10 -10.29
CA GLY A 18 -9.57 1.51 -11.27
C GLY A 18 -10.04 2.53 -12.33
N LEU A 19 -10.45 3.73 -11.91
CA LEU A 19 -10.88 4.80 -12.81
C LEU A 19 -9.73 5.28 -13.71
N ASP A 20 -8.52 5.38 -13.18
CA ASP A 20 -7.33 5.77 -13.94
C ASP A 20 -7.01 4.75 -15.04
N GLY A 21 -7.07 3.45 -14.71
CA GLY A 21 -6.91 2.37 -15.68
C GLY A 21 -7.93 2.44 -16.83
N ILE A 22 -9.20 2.74 -16.52
CA ILE A 22 -10.26 2.92 -17.53
C ILE A 22 -9.98 4.16 -18.40
N ARG A 23 -9.65 5.32 -17.79
CA ARG A 23 -9.39 6.57 -18.53
C ARG A 23 -8.21 6.47 -19.47
N GLN A 24 -7.17 5.76 -19.05
CA GLN A 24 -5.94 5.60 -19.83
C GLN A 24 -5.99 4.39 -20.77
N GLY A 25 -7.10 3.65 -20.80
CA GLY A 25 -7.25 2.46 -21.65
C GLY A 25 -6.21 1.39 -21.37
N ARG A 26 -5.76 1.23 -20.13
CA ARG A 26 -4.69 0.30 -19.77
C ARG A 26 -5.15 -1.15 -19.98
N ALA A 27 -4.36 -1.91 -20.73
CA ALA A 27 -4.59 -3.35 -20.87
C ALA A 27 -4.23 -4.07 -19.56
N LEU A 28 -5.11 -4.96 -19.12
CA LEU A 28 -4.80 -5.90 -18.05
C LEU A 28 -4.03 -7.07 -18.66
N SER A 29 -2.92 -7.45 -18.04
CA SER A 29 -2.24 -8.70 -18.35
C SER A 29 -3.16 -9.88 -18.05
N ALA A 30 -3.01 -10.97 -18.81
CA ALA A 30 -3.69 -12.22 -18.50
C ALA A 30 -3.32 -12.66 -17.07
N PRO A 31 -4.28 -13.18 -16.29
CA PRO A 31 -3.96 -13.78 -15.00
C PRO A 31 -2.97 -14.94 -15.22
N PRO A 32 -1.97 -15.11 -14.34
CA PRO A 32 -1.05 -16.22 -14.46
C PRO A 32 -1.78 -17.56 -14.27
N ASP A 33 -1.39 -18.57 -15.04
CA ASP A 33 -1.97 -19.92 -14.97
C ASP A 33 -1.64 -20.65 -13.66
N THR A 34 -0.57 -20.22 -12.99
CA THR A 34 -0.05 -20.81 -11.76
C THR A 34 -0.19 -19.84 -10.59
N ASN A 35 -0.39 -20.37 -9.39
CA ASN A 35 -0.49 -19.54 -8.20
C ASN A 35 0.83 -18.81 -7.95
N PHE A 36 0.75 -17.52 -7.61
CA PHE A 36 1.92 -16.66 -7.39
C PHE A 36 2.93 -17.24 -6.39
N TRP A 37 2.44 -17.94 -5.37
CA TRP A 37 3.28 -18.53 -4.31
C TRP A 37 4.09 -19.74 -4.79
N ASP A 38 3.65 -20.40 -5.85
CA ASP A 38 4.29 -21.57 -6.44
C ASP A 38 5.27 -21.20 -7.57
N MET A 39 5.26 -19.94 -8.01
CA MET A 39 6.16 -19.43 -9.05
C MET A 39 7.57 -19.20 -8.51
N SER A 40 8.58 -19.55 -9.30
CA SER A 40 9.96 -19.11 -9.04
C SER A 40 10.11 -17.60 -9.26
N ASP A 41 11.15 -16.98 -8.71
CA ASP A 41 11.39 -15.55 -8.94
C ASP A 41 11.64 -15.23 -10.43
N ALA A 42 12.22 -16.18 -11.18
CA ALA A 42 12.39 -16.06 -12.63
C ALA A 42 11.04 -16.07 -13.36
N ASP A 43 10.12 -16.96 -12.98
CA ASP A 43 8.78 -17.04 -13.58
C ASP A 43 7.95 -15.79 -13.26
N ARG A 44 8.10 -15.24 -12.05
CA ARG A 44 7.43 -13.98 -11.64
C ARG A 44 7.88 -12.80 -12.48
N GLU A 45 9.18 -12.69 -12.76
CA GLU A 45 9.73 -11.64 -13.60
C GLU A 45 9.23 -11.77 -15.05
N ILE A 46 9.22 -12.98 -15.61
CA ILE A 46 8.68 -13.26 -16.95
C ILE A 46 7.19 -12.91 -17.04
N ALA A 47 6.41 -13.26 -16.02
CA ALA A 47 4.98 -12.94 -15.96
C ALA A 47 4.70 -11.45 -15.67
N GLY A 48 5.74 -10.66 -15.35
CA GLY A 48 5.61 -9.26 -14.97
C GLY A 48 4.89 -9.04 -13.64
N VAL A 49 4.83 -10.05 -12.76
CA VAL A 49 4.13 -9.98 -11.48
C VAL A 49 5.12 -9.70 -10.35
N LYS A 50 5.01 -8.53 -9.73
CA LYS A 50 5.86 -8.12 -8.62
C LYS A 50 5.20 -8.40 -7.27
N PRO A 51 5.95 -8.84 -6.25
CA PRO A 51 5.42 -9.00 -4.91
C PRO A 51 5.01 -7.65 -4.31
N LEU A 52 4.01 -7.68 -3.43
CA LEU A 52 3.65 -6.51 -2.63
C LEU A 52 4.78 -6.15 -1.64
N PRO A 53 4.88 -4.87 -1.24
CA PRO A 53 5.81 -4.45 -0.20
C PRO A 53 5.60 -5.25 1.10
N ARG A 54 6.70 -5.67 1.73
CA ARG A 54 6.67 -6.54 2.92
C ARG A 54 6.64 -5.78 4.23
N SER A 55 6.88 -4.49 4.19
CA SER A 55 6.80 -3.62 5.36
C SER A 55 6.03 -2.35 5.03
N LEU A 56 5.50 -1.70 6.06
CA LEU A 56 4.89 -0.37 5.91
C LEU A 56 5.91 0.65 5.39
N GLY A 57 7.20 0.52 5.74
CA GLY A 57 8.26 1.37 5.21
C GLY A 57 8.34 1.28 3.69
N ASP A 58 8.51 0.07 3.16
CA ASP A 58 8.57 -0.18 1.71
C ASP A 58 7.30 0.30 1.00
N ALA A 59 6.13 0.15 1.64
CA ALA A 59 4.87 0.61 1.09
C ALA A 59 4.78 2.14 1.01
N LEU A 60 5.32 2.86 2.00
CA LEU A 60 5.38 4.33 1.98
C LEU A 60 6.38 4.85 0.95
N ASP A 61 7.50 4.17 0.75
CA ASP A 61 8.50 4.53 -0.26
C ASP A 61 7.94 4.33 -1.68
N ASN A 62 7.21 3.22 -1.91
CA ASN A 62 6.48 3.01 -3.17
C ASN A 62 5.38 4.06 -3.39
N LEU A 63 4.68 4.47 -2.32
CA LEU A 63 3.67 5.50 -2.40
C LEU A 63 4.30 6.86 -2.76
N GLU A 64 5.40 7.24 -2.11
CA GLU A 64 6.14 8.49 -2.37
C GLU A 64 6.65 8.57 -3.82
N ALA A 65 7.07 7.46 -4.40
CA ALA A 65 7.51 7.38 -5.80
C ALA A 65 6.36 7.45 -6.82
N SER A 66 5.09 7.33 -6.39
CA SER A 66 3.94 7.29 -7.29
C SER A 66 3.38 8.68 -7.60
N ALA A 67 3.69 9.18 -8.80
CA ALA A 67 3.15 10.44 -9.31
C ALA A 67 1.61 10.41 -9.42
N ALA A 68 1.04 9.28 -9.86
CA ALA A 68 -0.42 9.12 -9.99
C ALA A 68 -1.11 9.21 -8.62
N ALA A 69 -0.57 8.54 -7.59
CA ALA A 69 -1.14 8.61 -6.25
C ALA A 69 -1.08 10.04 -5.69
N ARG A 70 0.01 10.76 -5.94
CA ARG A 70 0.17 12.16 -5.55
C ARG A 70 -0.87 13.06 -6.23
N GLU A 71 -1.13 12.84 -7.51
CA GLU A 71 -2.18 13.55 -8.26
C GLU A 71 -3.57 13.26 -7.68
N TRP A 72 -3.90 11.98 -7.43
CA TRP A 72 -5.23 11.58 -6.95
C TRP A 72 -5.57 12.17 -5.58
N PHE A 73 -4.59 12.24 -4.69
CA PHE A 73 -4.79 12.70 -3.32
C PHE A 73 -4.53 14.20 -3.12
N GLY A 74 -3.83 14.83 -4.06
CA GLY A 74 -3.35 16.20 -3.95
C GLY A 74 -2.20 16.34 -2.95
N ASP A 75 -1.34 17.34 -3.19
CA ASP A 75 -0.09 17.53 -2.46
C ASP A 75 -0.28 17.63 -0.93
N THR A 76 -1.29 18.36 -0.48
CA THR A 76 -1.47 18.66 0.95
C THR A 76 -1.75 17.38 1.75
N PHE A 77 -2.74 16.59 1.31
CA PHE A 77 -3.08 15.34 2.01
C PHE A 77 -1.97 14.30 1.83
N PHE A 78 -1.43 14.17 0.63
CA PHE A 78 -0.37 13.20 0.33
C PHE A 78 0.85 13.39 1.22
N ASN A 79 1.35 14.63 1.33
CA ASN A 79 2.49 14.96 2.17
C ASN A 79 2.16 14.78 3.66
N ALA A 80 0.99 15.23 4.12
CA ALA A 80 0.59 15.06 5.52
C ALA A 80 0.50 13.57 5.91
N TYR A 81 -0.05 12.73 5.02
CA TYR A 81 -0.18 11.29 5.25
C TYR A 81 1.19 10.60 5.32
N LEU A 82 2.09 10.88 4.37
CA LEU A 82 3.45 10.34 4.39
C LEU A 82 4.20 10.74 5.67
N GLN A 83 4.15 12.02 6.05
CA GLN A 83 4.81 12.50 7.26
C GLN A 83 4.25 11.85 8.52
N PHE A 84 2.92 11.76 8.63
CA PHE A 84 2.24 11.11 9.74
C PHE A 84 2.65 9.64 9.87
N LYS A 85 2.59 8.87 8.78
CA LYS A 85 2.91 7.44 8.79
C LYS A 85 4.41 7.16 9.03
N ARG A 86 5.30 8.02 8.53
CA ARG A 86 6.72 7.93 8.85
C ARG A 86 7.01 8.27 10.32
N ALA A 87 6.30 9.23 10.90
CA ALA A 87 6.40 9.54 12.33
C ALA A 87 5.90 8.37 13.20
N GLU A 88 4.77 7.77 12.83
CA GLU A 88 4.23 6.55 13.46
C GLU A 88 5.26 5.41 13.43
N LEU A 89 5.86 5.12 12.27
CA LEU A 89 6.91 4.11 12.14
C LEU A 89 8.11 4.36 13.07
N ARG A 90 8.59 5.61 13.15
CA ARG A 90 9.68 5.97 14.06
C ARG A 90 9.29 5.77 15.52
N ALA A 91 8.06 6.12 15.89
CA ALA A 91 7.55 6.02 17.25
C ALA A 91 7.36 4.58 17.72
N LEU A 92 7.12 3.64 16.79
CA LEU A 92 6.92 2.22 17.09
C LEU A 92 8.21 1.38 16.94
N LYS A 93 9.29 1.96 16.43
CA LYS A 93 10.55 1.25 16.17
C LYS A 93 11.11 0.64 17.47
N GLY A 94 11.36 -0.67 17.44
CA GLY A 94 11.96 -1.42 18.55
C GLY A 94 10.96 -1.85 19.64
N LEU A 95 9.68 -1.51 19.51
CA LEU A 95 8.64 -2.02 20.40
C LEU A 95 8.25 -3.45 20.04
N VAL A 96 7.89 -4.23 21.05
CA VAL A 96 7.30 -5.57 20.83
C VAL A 96 5.80 -5.45 20.54
N PRO A 97 5.18 -6.45 19.87
CA PRO A 97 3.77 -6.37 19.47
C PRO A 97 2.80 -6.00 20.60
N ALA A 98 3.02 -6.49 21.82
CA ALA A 98 2.18 -6.15 22.98
C ALA A 98 2.19 -4.65 23.31
N GLN A 99 3.37 -4.02 23.27
CA GLN A 99 3.55 -2.58 23.53
C GLN A 99 2.95 -1.73 22.41
N ILE A 100 3.04 -2.21 21.16
CA ILE A 100 2.40 -1.56 20.02
C ILE A 100 0.88 -1.56 20.22
N CYS A 101 0.31 -2.72 20.53
CA CYS A 101 -1.14 -2.85 20.78
C CYS A 101 -1.62 -1.94 21.90
N GLU A 102 -0.90 -1.92 23.03
CA GLU A 102 -1.22 -1.04 24.17
C GLU A 102 -1.22 0.44 23.77
N ARG A 103 -0.22 0.86 22.99
CA ARG A 103 -0.12 2.25 22.50
C ARG A 103 -1.27 2.62 21.57
N TYR A 104 -1.69 1.72 20.69
CA TYR A 104 -2.87 1.95 19.85
C TYR A 104 -4.15 2.01 20.68
N ALA A 105 -4.32 1.12 21.66
CA ALA A 105 -5.48 1.10 22.56
C ALA A 105 -5.59 2.35 23.45
N ALA A 106 -4.48 3.03 23.73
CA ALA A 106 -4.50 4.30 24.46
C ALA A 106 -4.98 5.49 23.62
N VAL A 107 -4.96 5.37 22.28
CA VAL A 107 -5.30 6.44 21.34
C VAL A 107 -6.68 6.24 20.70
N TYR A 108 -7.12 5.00 20.56
CA TYR A 108 -8.38 4.59 19.92
C TYR A 108 -9.24 3.76 20.86
#